data_AF-A0A1G9R580-F1
#
_entry.id   AF-A0A1G9R580-F1
#
_cell.length_a   1.000
_cell.length_b   1.000
_cell.length_c   1.000
_cell.angle_alpha   90.00
_cell.angle_beta   90.00
_cell.angle_gamma   90.00
#
_symmetry.space_group_name_H-M   'P 1'
#
loop_
_entity.id
_entity.type
_entity.pdbx_description
1 polymer ?
#
loop_
_entity_poly.entity_id
_entity_poly.type
_entity_poly.pdbx_seq_one_letter_code
_entity_poly.pdbx_strand_id
1 'polypeptide(L)'
;MVLHIVSSIEILANRIITDAARNQATDIHIVPRKQDTLIQIRLTNKLIPRLSLPKDECDRLISHFKFTANMDIGERRRPQSGAIFCEVDGKLMGLRLSTLPSNNRESLVIRLLPQQEQIPFHQLSLFPGMTRKLLALLKHAHGLIIFTGPTDNVTQILLNEC
;
A
#
# COMPACT_ATOMS: atom_id res chain seq x y z
N MET A 1 29.38 26.12 8.53
CA MET A 1 28.54 25.53 9.59
C MET A 1 27.33 24.88 8.91
N VAL A 2 27.46 23.61 8.52
CA VAL A 2 26.39 22.87 7.83
C VAL A 2 25.47 22.32 8.92
N LEU A 3 24.23 22.81 8.95
CA LEU A 3 23.20 22.32 9.87
C LEU A 3 22.85 20.87 9.50
N HIS A 4 23.54 19.92 10.10
CA HIS A 4 23.10 18.54 10.20
C HIS A 4 21.92 18.48 11.16
N ILE A 5 20.72 18.79 10.68
CA ILE A 5 19.51 18.32 11.35
C ILE A 5 19.45 16.82 11.06
N VAL A 6 19.93 16.02 12.01
CA VAL A 6 19.76 14.57 12.02
C VAL A 6 18.26 14.29 12.13
N SER A 7 17.57 14.20 11.00
CA SER A 7 16.24 13.63 10.96
C SER A 7 16.38 12.13 11.26
N SER A 8 15.85 11.67 12.39
CA SER A 8 15.76 10.24 12.68
C SER A 8 15.10 9.50 11.50
N ILE A 9 15.56 8.29 11.18
CA ILE A 9 15.06 7.51 10.04
C ILE A 9 13.54 7.26 10.13
N GLU A 10 13.04 7.15 11.37
CA GLU A 10 11.63 7.05 11.71
C GLU A 10 10.82 8.28 11.25
N ILE A 11 11.36 9.49 11.44
CA ILE A 11 10.71 10.73 11.00
C ILE A 11 10.62 10.75 9.47
N LEU A 12 11.67 10.31 8.78
CA LEU A 12 11.67 10.20 7.32
C LEU A 12 10.65 9.17 6.85
N ALA A 13 10.61 7.98 7.46
CA ALA A 13 9.64 6.94 7.14
C ALA A 13 8.20 7.43 7.30
N ASN A 14 7.88 8.05 8.45
CA ASN A 14 6.58 8.63 8.73
C ASN A 14 6.21 9.75 7.75
N ARG A 15 7.16 10.62 7.38
CA ARG A 15 6.94 11.67 6.37
C ARG A 15 6.61 11.09 5.00
N ILE A 16 7.32 10.04 4.57
CA ILE A 16 7.06 9.37 3.28
C ILE A 16 5.66 8.75 3.26
N ILE A 17 5.28 8.04 4.31
CA ILE A 17 3.93 7.44 4.44
C ILE A 17 2.87 8.54 4.43
N THR A 18 3.05 9.58 5.24
CA THR A 18 2.09 10.69 5.37
C THR A 18 1.93 11.44 4.05
N ASP A 19 3.03 11.73 3.35
CA ASP A 19 2.98 12.38 2.03
C ASP A 19 2.21 11.51 1.02
N ALA A 20 2.52 10.22 0.93
CA ALA A 20 1.82 9.30 0.03
C ALA A 20 0.32 9.20 0.35
N ALA A 21 -0.03 9.08 1.64
CA ALA A 21 -1.40 9.00 2.11
C ALA A 21 -2.21 10.27 1.81
N ARG A 22 -1.65 11.45 2.10
CA ARG A 22 -2.30 12.74 1.82
C ARG A 22 -2.53 12.99 0.34
N ASN A 23 -1.64 12.45 -0.51
CA ASN A 23 -1.80 12.50 -1.96
C ASN A 23 -2.71 11.38 -2.50
N GLN A 24 -3.25 10.51 -1.65
CA GLN A 24 -4.09 9.37 -2.05
C GLN A 24 -3.36 8.41 -3.00
N ALA A 25 -2.07 8.19 -2.77
CA ALA A 25 -1.28 7.23 -3.55
C ALA A 25 -1.64 5.78 -3.20
N THR A 26 -1.55 4.88 -4.19
CA THR A 26 -1.82 3.44 -3.97
C THR A 26 -0.58 2.69 -3.51
N ASP A 27 0.59 3.08 -4.00
CA ASP A 27 1.85 2.40 -3.75
C ASP A 27 2.98 3.42 -3.59
N ILE A 28 3.90 3.16 -2.66
CA ILE A 28 5.20 3.82 -2.54
C ILE A 28 6.24 2.84 -3.07
N HIS A 29 7.11 3.29 -3.96
CA HIS A 29 8.20 2.53 -4.54
C HIS A 29 9.54 3.13 -4.10
N ILE A 30 10.35 2.34 -3.40
CA ILE A 30 11.72 2.69 -3.01
C ILE A 30 12.65 1.83 -3.86
N VAL A 31 13.26 2.45 -4.87
CA VAL A 31 14.02 1.74 -5.91
C VAL A 31 15.47 2.22 -5.92
N PRO A 32 16.44 1.36 -5.56
CA PRO A 32 17.85 1.71 -5.67
C PRO A 32 18.25 1.80 -7.15
N ARG A 33 19.01 2.83 -7.49
CA ARG A 33 19.60 3.09 -8.81
C ARG A 33 21.12 2.98 -8.74
N LYS A 34 21.78 3.18 -9.88
CA LYS A 34 23.25 3.11 -9.97
C LYS A 34 23.95 4.13 -9.08
N GLN A 35 23.41 5.33 -8.91
CA GLN A 35 24.05 6.42 -8.16
C GLN A 35 23.33 6.74 -6.85
N ASP A 36 22.00 6.73 -6.87
CA ASP A 36 21.13 7.13 -5.76
C ASP A 36 20.01 6.09 -5.51
N THR A 37 19.07 6.40 -4.63
CA THR A 37 17.79 5.69 -4.52
C THR A 37 16.68 6.66 -4.86
N LEU A 38 15.80 6.27 -5.79
CA LEU A 38 14.61 7.05 -6.09
C LEU A 38 13.42 6.51 -5.29
N ILE A 39 12.71 7.41 -4.61
CA ILE A 39 11.38 7.13 -4.06
C ILE A 39 10.32 7.74 -4.98
N GLN A 40 9.37 6.91 -5.36
CA GLN A 40 8.24 7.28 -6.22
C GLN A 40 6.94 6.90 -5.51
N ILE A 41 5.87 7.62 -5.81
CA ILE A 41 4.52 7.22 -5.40
C ILE A 41 3.67 6.98 -6.65
N ARG A 42 2.74 6.03 -6.56
CA ARG A 42 1.77 5.77 -7.63
C ARG A 42 0.52 6.60 -7.41
N LEU A 43 0.26 7.52 -8.34
CA LEU A 43 -0.92 8.37 -8.37
C LEU A 43 -1.64 8.17 -9.69
N THR A 44 -2.92 7.80 -9.65
CA THR A 44 -3.77 7.63 -10.86
C THR A 44 -3.07 6.82 -11.95
N ASN A 45 -2.50 5.67 -11.54
CA ASN A 45 -1.77 4.73 -12.40
C ASN A 45 -0.44 5.22 -13.00
N LYS A 46 0.11 6.36 -12.52
CA LYS A 46 1.44 6.85 -12.91
C LYS A 46 2.39 6.88 -11.72
N LEU A 47 3.66 6.55 -11.95
CA LEU A 47 4.72 6.69 -10.95
C LEU A 47 5.29 8.10 -11.00
N ILE A 48 5.15 8.82 -9.88
CA ILE A 48 5.61 10.20 -9.74
C ILE A 48 6.81 10.20 -8.78
N PRO A 49 8.00 10.66 -9.21
CA PRO A 49 9.16 10.79 -8.33
C PRO A 49 8.88 11.83 -7.24
N ARG A 50 9.28 11.52 -5.99
CA ARG A 50 9.07 12.41 -4.85
C ARG A 50 10.36 12.89 -4.21
N LEU A 51 11.31 11.99 -4.01
CA LEU A 51 12.58 12.32 -3.39
C LEU A 51 13.66 11.34 -3.82
N SER A 52 14.91 11.77 -3.73
CA SER A 52 16.07 10.91 -3.91
C SER A 52 16.90 10.90 -2.63
N LEU A 53 17.43 9.73 -2.27
CA LEU A 53 18.26 9.53 -1.08
C LEU A 53 19.61 8.93 -1.45
N PRO A 54 20.66 9.24 -0.67
CA PRO A 54 21.88 8.45 -0.65
C PRO A 54 21.56 6.98 -0.36
N LYS A 55 22.31 6.06 -0.97
CA LYS A 55 22.00 4.62 -0.86
C LYS A 55 22.07 4.11 0.58
N ASP A 56 22.96 4.65 1.40
CA ASP A 56 23.12 4.21 2.79
C ASP A 56 21.95 4.67 3.67
N GLU A 57 21.35 5.83 3.37
CA GLU A 57 20.09 6.24 4.00
C GLU A 57 18.93 5.33 3.58
N CYS A 58 18.90 4.89 2.32
CA CYS A 58 17.92 3.93 1.83
C CYS A 58 18.03 2.57 2.55
N ASP A 59 19.24 2.03 2.71
CA ASP A 59 19.44 0.77 3.43
C ASP A 59 18.94 0.85 4.88
N ARG A 60 19.16 2.01 5.54
CA ARG A 60 18.64 2.28 6.88
C ARG A 60 17.11 2.39 6.88
N LEU A 61 16.53 3.02 5.86
CA LEU A 61 15.08 3.15 5.70
C LEU A 61 14.39 1.80 5.50
N ILE A 62 14.92 0.95 4.61
CA ILE A 62 14.41 -0.40 4.39
C ILE A 62 14.56 -1.25 5.64
N SER A 63 15.70 -1.17 6.34
CA SER A 63 15.90 -1.89 7.61
C SER A 63 14.90 -1.46 8.68
N HIS A 64 14.58 -0.17 8.77
CA HIS A 64 13.55 0.35 9.67
C HIS A 64 12.16 -0.22 9.32
N PHE A 65 11.78 -0.23 8.04
CA PHE A 65 10.52 -0.82 7.59
C PHE A 65 10.45 -2.34 7.81
N LYS A 66 11.57 -3.04 7.66
CA LYS A 66 11.67 -4.47 7.96
C LYS A 66 11.46 -4.75 9.44
N PHE A 67 12.11 -3.95 10.30
CA PHE A 67 11.92 -4.03 11.74
C PHE A 67 10.45 -3.80 12.13
N THR A 68 9.84 -2.70 11.67
CA THR A 68 8.45 -2.37 12.04
C THR A 68 7.44 -3.39 11.54
N ALA A 69 7.70 -4.02 10.39
CA ALA A 69 6.85 -5.06 9.82
C ALA A 69 7.26 -6.49 10.19
N ASN A 70 8.11 -6.66 11.22
CA ASN A 70 8.54 -7.95 11.74
C ASN A 70 9.15 -8.90 10.67
N MET A 71 9.89 -8.30 9.72
CA MET A 71 10.66 -9.00 8.68
C MET A 71 12.12 -9.19 9.13
N ASP A 72 12.82 -10.17 8.56
CA ASP A 72 14.23 -10.43 8.86
C ASP A 72 15.12 -9.36 8.20
N ILE A 73 15.67 -8.46 9.01
CA ILE A 73 16.55 -7.36 8.58
C ILE A 73 17.82 -7.88 7.89
N GLY A 74 18.37 -9.00 8.36
CA GLY A 74 19.62 -9.59 7.87
C GLY A 74 19.48 -10.28 6.52
N GLU A 75 18.30 -10.83 6.22
CA GLU A 75 18.05 -11.47 4.92
C GLU A 75 17.72 -10.44 3.83
N ARG A 76 18.57 -10.33 2.80
CA ARG A 76 18.41 -9.40 1.67
C ARG A 76 18.37 -10.10 0.31
N ARG A 77 18.55 -11.43 0.29
CA ARG A 77 18.68 -12.26 -0.93
C ARG A 77 17.36 -12.90 -1.33
N ARG A 78 16.36 -12.89 -0.45
CA ARG A 78 15.02 -13.43 -0.70
C ARG A 78 13.97 -12.34 -0.58
N PRO A 79 12.92 -12.35 -1.42
CA PRO A 79 11.76 -11.50 -1.22
C PRO A 79 11.16 -11.70 0.17
N GLN A 80 10.72 -10.62 0.80
CA GLN A 80 9.97 -10.67 2.06
C GLN A 80 8.67 -9.89 1.93
N SER A 81 7.70 -10.22 2.78
CA SER A 81 6.43 -9.52 2.86
C SER A 81 6.05 -9.33 4.31
N GLY A 82 5.55 -8.14 4.63
CA GLY A 82 5.07 -7.79 5.95
C GLY A 82 3.80 -6.95 5.84
N ALA A 83 3.06 -6.86 6.94
CA ALA A 83 1.88 -6.02 7.04
C ALA A 83 1.88 -5.32 8.39
N ILE A 84 1.57 -4.03 8.39
CA ILE A 84 1.47 -3.20 9.60
C ILE A 84 0.26 -2.29 9.47
N PHE A 85 -0.14 -1.69 10.59
CA PHE A 85 -1.07 -0.58 10.60
C PHE A 85 -0.33 0.68 11.04
N CYS A 86 -0.71 1.82 10.46
CA CYS A 86 -0.28 3.13 10.92
C CYS A 86 -1.48 4.07 11.00
N GLU A 87 -1.36 5.13 11.78
CA GLU A 87 -2.34 6.19 11.83
C GLU A 87 -1.82 7.41 11.06
N VAL A 88 -2.63 7.92 10.13
CA VAL A 88 -2.31 9.13 9.37
C VAL A 88 -3.51 10.07 9.44
N ASP A 89 -3.29 11.29 9.96
CA ASP A 89 -4.34 12.32 10.11
C ASP A 89 -5.61 11.79 10.83
N GLY A 90 -5.43 10.97 11.88
CA GLY A 90 -6.53 10.38 12.66
C GLY A 90 -7.21 9.16 12.03
N LYS A 91 -6.73 8.69 10.88
CA LYS A 91 -7.29 7.52 10.17
C LYS A 91 -6.34 6.34 10.22
N LEU A 92 -6.87 5.18 10.61
CA LEU A 92 -6.14 3.92 10.56
C LEU A 92 -5.94 3.50 9.10
N MET A 93 -4.71 3.17 8.75
CA MET A 93 -4.31 2.73 7.42
C MET A 93 -3.51 1.44 7.52
N GLY A 94 -3.94 0.42 6.78
CA GLY A 94 -3.14 -0.78 6.58
C GLY A 94 -2.01 -0.49 5.59
N LEU A 95 -0.83 -1.02 5.86
CA LEU A 95 0.31 -0.98 4.96
C LEU A 95 0.76 -2.40 4.67
N ARG A 96 0.90 -2.75 3.39
CA ARG A 96 1.52 -4.01 2.97
C ARG A 96 2.88 -3.72 2.36
N LEU A 97 3.91 -4.27 2.98
CA LEU A 97 5.30 -4.07 2.60
C LEU A 97 5.80 -5.30 1.85
N SER A 98 6.59 -5.09 0.80
CA SER A 98 7.20 -6.18 0.03
C SER A 98 8.58 -5.79 -0.43
N THR A 99 9.59 -6.55 -0.04
CA THR A 99 10.97 -6.33 -0.45
C THR A 99 11.38 -7.25 -1.59
N LEU A 100 12.27 -6.77 -2.46
CA LEU A 100 12.86 -7.56 -3.54
C LEU A 100 14.37 -7.28 -3.65
N PRO A 101 15.21 -8.32 -3.81
CA PRO A 101 16.64 -8.14 -4.08
C PRO A 101 16.84 -7.34 -5.39
N SER A 102 17.74 -6.35 -5.36
CA SER A 102 18.04 -5.49 -6.52
C SER A 102 19.51 -5.07 -6.51
N ASN A 103 20.31 -5.57 -7.45
CA ASN A 103 21.72 -5.18 -7.68
C ASN A 103 22.55 -5.00 -6.39
N ASN A 104 22.69 -6.06 -5.60
CA ASN A 104 23.43 -6.09 -4.33
C ASN A 104 22.83 -5.22 -3.20
N ARG A 105 21.62 -4.70 -3.40
CA ARG A 105 20.80 -3.98 -2.41
C ARG A 105 19.38 -4.56 -2.42
N GLU A 106 18.48 -3.87 -1.76
CA GLU A 106 17.08 -4.26 -1.62
C GLU A 106 16.20 -3.12 -2.12
N SER A 107 15.12 -3.45 -2.81
CA SER A 107 14.04 -2.50 -3.13
C SER A 107 12.84 -2.81 -2.24
N LEU A 108 12.02 -1.80 -1.96
CA LEU A 108 10.83 -1.94 -1.14
C LEU A 108 9.64 -1.29 -1.84
N VAL A 109 8.52 -2.02 -1.87
CA VAL A 109 7.22 -1.47 -2.25
C VAL A 109 6.31 -1.49 -1.02
N ILE A 110 5.61 -0.39 -0.78
CA ILE A 110 4.62 -0.26 0.29
C ILE A 110 3.29 0.05 -0.36
N ARG A 111 2.31 -0.85 -0.25
CA ARG A 111 0.95 -0.60 -0.67
C ARG A 111 0.15 0.00 0.48
N LEU A 112 -0.51 1.12 0.20
CA LEU A 112 -1.41 1.78 1.14
C LEU A 112 -2.80 1.16 0.98
N LEU A 113 -3.34 0.67 2.08
CA LEU A 113 -4.68 0.09 2.19
C LEU A 113 -5.47 0.99 3.15
N PRO A 114 -6.04 2.11 2.66
CA PRO A 114 -6.91 2.92 3.49
C PRO A 114 -8.06 2.05 4.00
N GLN A 115 -8.43 2.22 5.26
CA GLN A 115 -9.63 1.59 5.79
C GLN A 115 -10.81 2.03 4.92
N GLN A 116 -11.36 1.11 4.13
CA GLN A 116 -12.51 1.40 3.28
C GLN A 116 -13.69 1.70 4.20
N GLU A 117 -14.31 2.86 4.02
CA GLU A 117 -15.70 3.03 4.41
C GLU A 117 -16.49 1.99 3.61
N GLN A 118 -17.24 1.14 4.29
CA GLN A 118 -18.13 0.19 3.63
C GLN A 118 -19.08 1.00 2.76
N ILE A 119 -18.91 0.94 1.44
CA ILE A 119 -19.83 1.60 0.52
C ILE A 119 -21.06 0.72 0.53
N PRO A 120 -22.19 1.19 1.06
CA PRO A 120 -23.37 0.35 1.17
C PRO A 120 -23.82 -0.01 -0.24
N PHE A 121 -24.16 -1.29 -0.42
CA PHE A 121 -24.43 -1.92 -1.72
C PHE A 121 -25.35 -1.12 -2.67
N HIS A 122 -26.31 -0.37 -2.13
CA HIS A 122 -27.22 0.48 -2.91
C HIS A 122 -26.54 1.66 -3.63
N GLN A 123 -25.37 2.12 -3.15
CA GLN A 123 -24.59 3.21 -3.75
C GLN A 123 -23.63 2.74 -4.83
N LEU A 124 -23.27 1.45 -4.84
CA LEU A 124 -22.38 0.85 -5.85
C LEU A 124 -23.11 0.54 -7.16
N SER A 125 -24.43 0.49 -7.12
CA SER A 125 -25.23 0.08 -8.26
C SER A 125 -25.56 1.25 -9.18
N LEU A 126 -25.04 1.21 -10.40
CA LEU A 126 -25.47 2.08 -11.50
C LEU A 126 -26.93 1.79 -11.94
N PHE A 127 -27.49 0.62 -11.58
CA PHE A 127 -28.83 0.18 -11.99
C PHE A 127 -29.62 -0.42 -10.81
N PRO A 128 -30.51 0.37 -10.17
CA PRO A 128 -31.28 -0.06 -9.00
C PRO A 128 -32.11 -1.35 -9.21
N GLY A 129 -32.49 -1.65 -10.45
CA GLY A 129 -33.23 -2.86 -10.80
C GLY A 129 -32.40 -4.16 -10.68
N MET A 130 -31.10 -4.12 -11.02
CA MET A 130 -30.21 -5.28 -10.89
C MET A 130 -29.91 -5.57 -9.42
N THR A 131 -29.72 -4.53 -8.62
CA THR A 131 -29.47 -4.60 -7.17
C THR A 131 -30.57 -5.34 -6.44
N ARG A 132 -31.83 -5.01 -6.74
CA ARG A 132 -32.98 -5.70 -6.15
C ARG A 132 -33.02 -7.18 -6.53
N LYS A 133 -32.69 -7.52 -7.78
CA LYS A 133 -32.63 -8.92 -8.23
C LYS A 133 -31.50 -9.68 -7.52
N LEU A 134 -30.30 -9.09 -7.42
CA LEU A 134 -29.16 -9.70 -6.75
C LEU A 134 -29.41 -9.88 -5.24
N LEU A 135 -29.94 -8.86 -4.55
CA LEU A 135 -30.35 -8.96 -3.15
C LEU A 135 -31.44 -10.02 -2.92
N ALA A 136 -32.37 -10.19 -3.87
CA ALA A 136 -33.37 -11.26 -3.79
C ALA A 136 -32.74 -12.65 -3.96
N LEU A 137 -31.76 -12.80 -4.86
CA LEU A 137 -31.01 -14.05 -5.04
C LEU A 137 -30.19 -14.39 -3.78
N LEU A 138 -29.56 -13.40 -3.13
CA LEU A 138 -28.81 -13.58 -1.89
C LEU A 138 -29.66 -14.07 -0.70
N LYS A 139 -30.97 -13.85 -0.72
CA LYS A 139 -31.90 -14.35 0.31
C LYS A 139 -32.23 -15.83 0.19
N HIS A 140 -31.82 -16.50 -0.88
CA HIS A 140 -32.07 -17.94 -1.04
C HIS A 140 -31.14 -18.73 -0.11
N ALA A 141 -31.68 -19.73 0.59
CA ALA A 141 -30.92 -20.52 1.58
C ALA A 141 -29.82 -21.40 0.94
N HIS A 142 -29.84 -21.60 -0.37
CA HIS A 142 -28.87 -22.37 -1.13
C HIS A 142 -28.86 -21.91 -2.59
N GLY A 143 -27.70 -21.95 -3.22
CA GLY A 143 -27.48 -21.53 -4.60
C GLY A 143 -26.03 -21.16 -4.85
N LEU A 144 -25.61 -21.11 -6.11
CA LEU A 144 -24.28 -20.67 -6.51
C LEU A 144 -24.41 -19.35 -7.27
N ILE A 145 -23.75 -18.31 -6.76
CA ILE A 145 -23.60 -17.02 -7.44
C ILE A 145 -22.13 -16.87 -7.81
N ILE A 146 -21.86 -16.63 -9.11
CA ILE A 146 -20.51 -16.47 -9.63
C ILE A 146 -20.33 -15.02 -10.05
N PHE A 147 -19.37 -14.33 -9.42
CA PHE A 147 -18.91 -13.01 -9.85
C PHE A 147 -17.70 -13.19 -10.77
N THR A 148 -17.76 -12.63 -11.98
CA THR A 148 -16.66 -12.68 -12.95
C THR A 148 -16.27 -11.28 -13.37
N GLY A 149 -14.96 -11.00 -13.41
CA GLY A 149 -14.41 -9.73 -13.86
C GLY A 149 -12.91 -9.64 -13.57
N PRO A 150 -12.19 -8.64 -14.09
CA PRO A 150 -10.83 -8.34 -13.66
C PRO A 150 -10.77 -8.10 -12.15
N THR A 151 -9.62 -8.37 -11.54
CA THR A 151 -9.42 -8.26 -10.08
C THR A 151 -9.46 -6.80 -9.63
N ASP A 152 -10.67 -6.28 -9.50
CA ASP A 152 -10.95 -4.89 -9.18
C ASP A 152 -11.69 -4.79 -7.84
N ASN A 153 -11.63 -3.62 -7.21
CA ASN A 153 -12.29 -3.34 -5.93
C ASN A 153 -13.79 -3.69 -5.93
N VAL A 154 -14.46 -3.60 -7.08
CA VAL A 154 -15.90 -3.87 -7.19
C VAL A 154 -16.23 -5.32 -6.84
N THR A 155 -15.50 -6.30 -7.40
CA THR A 155 -15.74 -7.73 -7.12
C THR A 155 -15.51 -8.03 -5.64
N GLN A 156 -14.49 -7.43 -5.04
CA GLN A 156 -14.17 -7.63 -3.64
C GLN A 156 -15.19 -6.99 -2.68
N ILE A 157 -15.72 -5.82 -3.02
CA ILE A 157 -16.80 -5.18 -2.24
C ILE A 157 -18.09 -6.00 -2.34
N LEU A 158 -18.45 -6.49 -3.54
CA LEU A 158 -19.64 -7.33 -3.74
C LEU A 158 -19.57 -8.61 -2.90
N LEU A 159 -18.40 -9.25 -2.80
CA LEU A 159 -18.21 -10.46 -1.98
C LEU A 159 -18.32 -10.19 -0.47
N ASN A 160 -17.93 -9.02 0.01
CA ASN A 160 -17.97 -8.68 1.44
C ASN A 160 -19.39 -8.31 1.94
N GLU A 161 -20.30 -7.93 1.03
CA GLU A 161 -21.69 -7.54 1.36
C GLU A 161 -22.68 -8.71 1.28
N CYS A 162 -22.27 -9.86 0.74
CA CYS A 162 -23.06 -11.09 0.66
C CYS A 162 -22.89 -11.92 1.94
#